data_AF-A0A833TAT4-F1
#
_entry.id   AF-A0A833TAT4-F1
#
_cell.length_a   1.000
_cell.length_b   1.000
_cell.length_c   1.000
_cell.angle_alpha   90.00
_cell.angle_beta   90.00
_cell.angle_gamma   90.00
#
_symmetry.space_group_name_H-M   'P 1'
#
loop_
_entity.id
_entity.type
_entity.pdbx_description
1 polymer ?
#
loop_
_entity_poly.entity_id
_entity_poly.type
_entity_poly.pdbx_seq_one_letter_code
_entity_poly.pdbx_strand_id
1 'polypeptide(L)'
;MSAKRISWVKIQRRSLKPTKIAVSATHAQAPSRRVTLVSTLYGRLLETTEAEQLCRRLGMTRDDIRQLRRKFDDEDGSHSDTITIRGFFHLINDDKAFERSQILTKELLRIANVAPSTGRVTFDQFLRIVCTFAAFSETELWRFFYESFFAGGVATVNARRLGEVLQAAGNSYAHNIEVAARYLPTNAFSPLTGMPSSLTFDDFEELVRRNPIVFFPLVQLQRNVRTRSLGEKYWVRKVREQVLIKPLLAYQQLNQGKLPKMKVKDRAMNILFGGKTVMAHARTLARRQYLDELKR
;
A
#
# COMPACT_ATOMS: atom_id res chain seq x y z
N MET A 1 -61.43 -13.04 -46.89
CA MET A 1 -60.97 -13.90 -45.78
C MET A 1 -60.16 -15.04 -46.36
N SER A 2 -58.86 -15.11 -46.09
CA SER A 2 -58.03 -16.29 -46.41
C SER A 2 -56.84 -16.31 -45.46
N ALA A 3 -56.87 -17.28 -44.54
CA ALA A 3 -55.88 -17.47 -43.49
C ALA A 3 -54.61 -18.12 -44.07
N LYS A 4 -53.45 -17.46 -43.92
CA LYS A 4 -52.16 -18.04 -44.26
C LYS A 4 -51.76 -19.08 -43.21
N ARG A 5 -51.65 -20.33 -43.65
CA ARG A 5 -51.21 -21.51 -42.91
C ARG A 5 -49.70 -21.42 -42.68
N ILE A 6 -49.25 -21.32 -41.42
CA ILE A 6 -47.83 -21.39 -41.04
C ILE A 6 -47.41 -22.86 -41.03
N SER A 7 -46.43 -23.22 -41.85
CA SER A 7 -45.85 -24.57 -41.87
C SER A 7 -44.76 -24.69 -40.81
N TRP A 8 -44.84 -25.75 -40.01
CA TRP A 8 -43.85 -26.09 -39.00
C TRP A 8 -42.70 -26.86 -39.66
N VAL A 9 -41.51 -26.28 -39.70
CA VAL A 9 -40.28 -26.98 -40.07
C VAL A 9 -39.82 -27.84 -38.89
N LYS A 10 -39.86 -29.17 -39.06
CA LYS A 10 -39.28 -30.15 -38.13
C LYS A 10 -37.75 -29.99 -38.12
N ILE A 11 -37.20 -29.47 -37.02
CA ILE A 11 -35.75 -29.47 -36.79
C ILE A 11 -35.35 -30.88 -36.32
N GLN A 12 -34.71 -31.64 -37.21
CA GLN A 12 -34.03 -32.89 -36.87
C GLN A 12 -32.77 -32.57 -36.05
N ARG A 13 -32.76 -32.93 -34.76
CA ARG A 13 -31.56 -32.88 -33.92
C ARG A 13 -30.56 -33.92 -34.41
N ARG A 14 -29.49 -33.49 -35.08
CA ARG A 14 -28.33 -34.34 -35.38
C ARG A 14 -27.57 -34.62 -34.07
N SER A 15 -27.55 -35.89 -33.68
CA SER A 15 -26.72 -36.44 -32.61
C SER A 15 -25.25 -36.28 -32.97
N LEU A 16 -24.54 -35.37 -32.30
CA LEU A 16 -23.08 -35.26 -32.39
C LEU A 16 -22.45 -36.36 -31.53
N LYS A 17 -21.72 -37.27 -32.18
CA LYS A 17 -20.88 -38.27 -31.50
C LYS A 17 -19.78 -37.56 -30.70
N PRO A 18 -19.38 -38.07 -29.52
CA PRO A 18 -18.35 -37.45 -28.71
C PRO A 18 -16.99 -37.58 -29.40
N THR A 19 -16.47 -36.45 -29.88
CA THR A 19 -15.10 -36.33 -30.37
C THR A 19 -14.16 -36.51 -29.18
N LYS A 20 -13.42 -37.61 -29.15
CA LYS A 20 -12.30 -37.81 -28.21
C LYS A 20 -11.23 -36.77 -28.53
N ILE A 21 -11.20 -35.68 -27.76
CA ILE A 21 -10.07 -34.75 -27.74
C ILE A 21 -8.98 -35.45 -26.94
N ALA A 22 -7.97 -35.99 -27.63
CA ALA A 22 -6.72 -36.37 -27.02
C ALA A 22 -6.00 -35.08 -26.58
N VAL A 23 -6.12 -34.75 -25.30
CA VAL A 23 -5.31 -33.70 -24.68
C VAL A 23 -3.91 -34.26 -24.51
N SER A 24 -3.00 -33.90 -25.41
CA SER A 24 -1.57 -34.08 -25.20
C SER A 24 -1.18 -33.33 -23.93
N ALA A 25 -0.77 -34.09 -22.91
CA ALA A 25 -0.25 -33.57 -21.65
C ALA A 25 1.03 -32.77 -21.93
N THR A 26 0.88 -31.48 -22.17
CA THR A 26 1.96 -30.52 -22.00
C THR A 26 2.20 -30.41 -20.51
N HIS A 27 3.45 -30.59 -20.09
CA HIS A 27 3.92 -30.53 -18.71
C HIS A 27 3.43 -29.24 -18.01
N ALA A 28 2.25 -29.30 -17.40
CA ALA A 28 1.84 -28.33 -16.40
C ALA A 28 2.69 -28.62 -15.16
N GLN A 29 3.68 -27.77 -14.91
CA GLN A 29 4.34 -27.72 -13.63
C GLN A 29 3.25 -27.62 -12.56
N ALA A 30 3.16 -28.66 -11.73
CA ALA A 30 2.34 -28.65 -10.53
C ALA A 30 2.65 -27.38 -9.74
N PRO A 31 1.65 -26.70 -9.14
CA PRO A 31 1.91 -25.56 -8.28
C PRO A 31 2.93 -25.98 -7.23
N SER A 32 3.99 -25.19 -7.12
CA SER A 32 5.07 -25.43 -6.17
C SER A 32 4.47 -25.68 -4.79
N ARG A 33 4.81 -26.83 -4.22
CA ARG A 33 4.43 -27.28 -2.89
C ARG A 33 4.66 -26.11 -1.92
N ARG A 34 3.58 -25.57 -1.32
CA ARG A 34 3.64 -24.45 -0.34
C ARG A 34 4.61 -24.84 0.78
N VAL A 35 5.82 -24.31 0.75
CA VAL A 35 6.73 -24.39 1.89
C VAL A 35 6.22 -23.37 2.89
N THR A 36 5.35 -23.81 3.80
CA THR A 36 4.91 -23.00 4.93
C THR A 36 6.12 -22.85 5.84
N LEU A 37 6.90 -21.78 5.67
CA LEU A 37 7.88 -21.39 6.66
C LEU A 37 7.09 -20.95 7.89
N VAL A 38 7.07 -21.80 8.91
CA VAL A 38 6.44 -21.46 10.19
C VAL A 38 7.24 -20.32 10.80
N SER A 39 6.71 -19.09 10.72
CA SER A 39 7.27 -17.94 11.43
C SER A 39 7.37 -18.26 12.93
N THR A 40 8.55 -18.06 13.52
CA THR A 40 8.73 -18.24 14.97
C THR A 40 8.03 -17.16 15.79
N LEU A 41 7.77 -15.98 15.20
CA LEU A 41 7.18 -14.83 15.88
C LEU A 41 5.65 -14.74 15.72
N TYR A 42 5.15 -15.00 14.51
CA TYR A 42 3.73 -14.89 14.18
C TYR A 42 3.04 -16.26 14.03
N GLY A 43 3.79 -17.36 14.05
CA GLY A 43 3.27 -18.71 13.86
C GLY A 43 2.83 -18.93 12.40
N ARG A 44 1.69 -19.59 12.20
CA ARG A 44 1.10 -19.84 10.88
C ARG A 44 0.25 -18.68 10.34
N LEU A 45 0.36 -17.48 10.94
CA LEU A 45 -0.46 -16.33 10.53
C LEU A 45 0.03 -15.67 9.24
N LEU A 46 1.31 -15.82 8.91
CA LEU A 46 1.93 -15.24 7.72
C LEU A 46 2.55 -16.36 6.89
N GLU A 47 2.40 -16.30 5.58
CA GLU A 47 2.93 -17.31 4.66
C GLU A 47 4.28 -16.90 4.05
N THR A 48 4.52 -15.59 3.89
CA THR A 48 5.66 -15.01 3.18
C THR A 48 6.66 -14.38 4.13
N THR A 49 7.94 -14.60 3.83
CA THR A 49 9.06 -14.02 4.58
C THR A 49 9.02 -12.49 4.50
N GLU A 50 8.59 -11.92 3.38
CA GLU A 50 8.52 -10.48 3.16
C GLU A 50 7.50 -9.81 4.09
N ALA A 51 6.30 -10.40 4.25
CA ALA A 51 5.29 -9.90 5.16
C ALA A 51 5.75 -10.03 6.62
N GLU A 52 6.37 -11.16 6.99
CA GLU A 52 6.96 -11.36 8.32
C GLU A 52 8.02 -10.30 8.63
N GLN A 53 8.96 -10.09 7.73
CA GLN A 53 10.02 -9.11 7.90
C GLN A 53 9.47 -7.69 8.02
N LEU A 54 8.45 -7.32 7.22
CA LEU A 54 7.79 -6.02 7.33
C LEU A 54 7.16 -5.82 8.71
N CYS A 55 6.32 -6.77 9.14
CA CYS A 55 5.65 -6.70 10.44
C CYS A 55 6.67 -6.65 11.59
N ARG A 56 7.74 -7.44 11.47
CA ARG A 56 8.86 -7.48 12.42
C ARG A 56 9.60 -6.14 12.49
N ARG A 57 9.90 -5.49 11.36
CA ARG A 57 10.56 -4.17 11.32
C ARG A 57 9.70 -3.08 11.94
N LEU A 58 8.39 -3.15 11.74
CA LEU A 58 7.42 -2.25 12.37
C LEU A 58 7.19 -2.56 13.86
N GLY A 59 7.76 -3.64 14.38
CA GLY A 59 7.55 -4.06 15.77
C GLY A 59 6.11 -4.40 16.07
N MET A 60 5.40 -5.00 15.11
CA MET A 60 4.04 -5.49 15.31
C MET A 60 4.05 -6.72 16.19
N THR A 61 3.02 -6.84 17.03
CA THR A 61 2.80 -8.01 17.88
C THR A 61 1.96 -9.05 17.16
N ARG A 62 1.93 -10.28 17.68
CA ARG A 62 1.06 -11.33 17.16
C ARG A 62 -0.42 -10.94 17.24
N ASP A 63 -0.82 -10.17 18.25
CA ASP A 63 -2.20 -9.72 18.42
C ASP A 63 -2.58 -8.63 17.41
N ASP A 64 -1.65 -7.77 17.01
CA ASP A 64 -1.85 -6.83 15.90
C ASP A 64 -2.16 -7.58 14.60
N ILE A 65 -1.39 -8.64 14.31
CA ILE A 65 -1.62 -9.47 13.12
C ILE A 65 -2.95 -10.23 13.21
N ARG A 66 -3.31 -10.76 14.38
CA ARG A 66 -4.61 -11.43 14.59
C ARG A 66 -5.79 -10.49 14.37
N GLN A 67 -5.69 -9.23 14.81
CA GLN A 67 -6.75 -8.24 14.60
C GLN A 67 -6.94 -7.93 13.10
N LEU A 68 -5.83 -7.77 12.38
CA LEU A 68 -5.87 -7.57 10.92
C LEU A 68 -6.39 -8.83 10.19
N ARG A 69 -6.02 -10.02 10.67
CA ARG A 69 -6.49 -11.30 10.15
C ARG A 69 -8.00 -11.43 10.27
N ARG A 70 -8.57 -11.12 11.45
CA ARG A 70 -10.03 -11.15 11.66
C ARG A 70 -10.76 -10.23 10.67
N LYS A 71 -10.29 -8.98 10.51
CA LYS A 71 -10.86 -8.05 9.54
C LYS A 71 -10.82 -8.60 8.10
N PHE A 72 -9.72 -9.23 7.72
CA PHE A 72 -9.57 -9.84 6.42
C PHE A 72 -10.52 -11.04 6.23
N ASP A 73 -10.59 -11.93 7.22
CA ASP A 73 -11.47 -13.11 7.20
C ASP A 73 -12.96 -12.71 7.19
N ASP A 74 -13.32 -11.59 7.83
CA ASP A 74 -14.69 -11.05 7.78
C ASP A 74 -15.10 -10.63 6.35
N GLU A 75 -14.15 -10.16 5.55
CA GLU A 75 -14.37 -9.82 4.12
C GLU A 75 -14.27 -11.07 3.22
N ASP A 76 -13.37 -12.01 3.55
CA ASP A 76 -13.30 -13.32 2.90
C ASP A 76 -14.32 -14.29 3.49
N GLY A 77 -15.61 -13.97 3.32
CA GLY A 77 -16.71 -14.83 3.76
C GLY A 77 -16.72 -16.24 3.11
N SER A 78 -15.90 -16.46 2.09
CA SER A 78 -15.70 -17.77 1.45
C SER A 78 -14.55 -18.59 2.02
N HIS A 79 -13.77 -18.03 2.95
CA HIS A 79 -12.54 -18.64 3.50
C HIS A 79 -11.59 -19.14 2.40
N SER A 80 -11.50 -18.40 1.30
CA SER A 80 -10.65 -18.69 0.16
C SER A 80 -9.19 -18.24 0.36
N ASP A 81 -8.91 -17.61 1.50
CA ASP A 81 -7.65 -16.95 1.89
C ASP A 81 -7.26 -15.81 0.93
N THR A 82 -8.23 -15.30 0.17
CA THR A 82 -8.09 -14.22 -0.80
C THR A 82 -9.36 -13.39 -0.91
N ILE A 83 -9.22 -12.08 -1.05
CA ILE A 83 -10.34 -11.16 -1.30
C ILE A 83 -10.24 -10.56 -2.71
N THR A 84 -11.35 -10.08 -3.25
CA THR A 84 -11.34 -9.33 -4.51
C THR A 84 -10.69 -7.95 -4.32
N ILE A 85 -10.26 -7.29 -5.39
CA ILE A 85 -9.77 -5.89 -5.32
C ILE A 85 -10.82 -4.97 -4.69
N ARG A 86 -12.11 -5.19 -5.01
CA ARG A 86 -13.21 -4.43 -4.41
C ARG A 86 -13.33 -4.67 -2.90
N GLY A 87 -13.25 -5.93 -2.46
CA GLY A 87 -13.25 -6.27 -1.04
C GLY A 87 -12.05 -5.69 -0.30
N PHE A 88 -10.87 -5.66 -0.95
CA PHE A 88 -9.71 -4.96 -0.42
C PHE A 88 -9.99 -3.47 -0.18
N PHE A 89 -10.61 -2.76 -1.12
CA PHE A 89 -10.97 -1.36 -0.90
C PHE A 89 -12.00 -1.16 0.20
N HIS A 90 -12.99 -2.05 0.31
CA HIS A 90 -13.95 -2.04 1.41
C HIS A 90 -13.27 -2.13 2.79
N LEU A 91 -12.18 -2.90 2.91
CA LEU A 91 -11.41 -3.01 4.15
C LEU A 91 -10.60 -1.76 4.51
N ILE A 92 -10.12 -1.01 3.51
CA ILE A 92 -9.14 0.07 3.75
C ILE A 92 -9.74 1.47 3.63
N ASN A 93 -10.92 1.61 3.01
CA ASN A 93 -11.49 2.91 2.70
C ASN A 93 -13.00 2.83 2.43
N ASP A 94 -13.80 3.57 3.20
CA ASP A 94 -15.26 3.65 2.98
C ASP A 94 -15.63 4.58 1.80
N ASP A 95 -14.68 5.42 1.36
CA ASP A 95 -14.94 6.41 0.32
C ASP A 95 -14.70 5.85 -1.10
N LYS A 96 -15.79 5.55 -1.80
CA LYS A 96 -15.78 5.06 -3.20
C LYS A 96 -15.06 5.99 -4.17
N ALA A 97 -14.82 7.25 -3.79
CA ALA A 97 -14.02 8.21 -4.54
C ALA A 97 -12.65 7.65 -4.95
N PHE A 98 -11.94 7.01 -4.02
CA PHE A 98 -10.60 6.49 -4.28
C PHE A 98 -10.60 5.14 -5.00
N GLU A 99 -11.65 4.32 -4.82
CA GLU A 99 -11.83 3.07 -5.57
C GLU A 99 -11.90 3.34 -7.09
N ARG A 100 -12.48 4.48 -7.49
CA ARG A 100 -12.60 4.88 -8.90
C ARG A 100 -11.27 5.33 -9.51
N SER A 101 -10.27 5.68 -8.69
CA SER A 101 -8.96 6.07 -9.18
C SER A 101 -8.14 4.83 -9.55
N GLN A 102 -8.07 4.54 -10.86
CA GLN A 102 -7.27 3.43 -11.38
C GLN A 102 -5.77 3.58 -11.05
N ILE A 103 -5.29 4.83 -11.00
CA ILE A 103 -3.89 5.14 -10.70
C ILE A 103 -3.58 4.80 -9.24
N LEU A 104 -4.37 5.30 -8.29
CA LEU A 104 -4.16 4.99 -6.87
C LEU A 104 -4.30 3.50 -6.59
N THR A 105 -5.28 2.86 -7.25
CA THR A 105 -5.47 1.42 -7.15
C THR A 105 -4.23 0.66 -7.57
N LYS A 106 -3.71 0.96 -8.76
CA LYS A 106 -2.51 0.33 -9.28
C LYS A 106 -1.31 0.54 -8.33
N GLU A 107 -1.13 1.75 -7.83
CA GLU A 107 0.03 2.09 -7.01
C GLU A 107 -0.02 1.49 -5.61
N LEU A 108 -1.20 1.42 -4.98
CA LEU A 108 -1.38 0.69 -3.73
C LEU A 108 -1.12 -0.81 -3.90
N LEU A 109 -1.66 -1.41 -4.97
CA LEU A 109 -1.43 -2.83 -5.29
C LEU A 109 0.04 -3.13 -5.60
N ARG A 110 0.76 -2.15 -6.18
CA ARG A 110 2.21 -2.25 -6.46
C ARG A 110 3.04 -2.42 -5.19
N ILE A 111 2.63 -1.85 -4.05
CA ILE A 111 3.33 -2.02 -2.76
C ILE A 111 3.49 -3.51 -2.40
N ALA A 112 2.49 -4.33 -2.75
CA ALA A 112 2.49 -5.76 -2.49
C ALA A 112 2.81 -6.63 -3.70
N ASN A 113 3.25 -6.04 -4.83
CA ASN A 113 3.47 -6.73 -6.10
C ASN A 113 2.22 -7.49 -6.59
N VAL A 114 1.02 -6.96 -6.34
CA VAL A 114 -0.23 -7.56 -6.83
C VAL A 114 -0.40 -7.15 -8.29
N ALA A 115 -0.40 -8.12 -9.20
CA ALA A 115 -0.70 -7.83 -10.60
C ALA A 115 -2.19 -7.44 -10.73
N PRO A 116 -2.52 -6.36 -11.46
CA PRO A 116 -3.93 -5.99 -11.67
C PRO A 116 -4.75 -7.10 -12.32
N SER A 117 -4.11 -7.96 -13.13
CA SER A 117 -4.73 -9.11 -13.81
C SER A 117 -5.15 -10.24 -12.86
N THR A 118 -4.54 -10.36 -11.67
CA THR A 118 -4.90 -11.41 -10.71
C THR A 118 -6.28 -11.20 -10.10
N GLY A 119 -6.77 -9.95 -10.04
CA GLY A 119 -8.10 -9.61 -9.51
C GLY A 119 -8.34 -9.92 -8.03
N ARG A 120 -7.37 -10.51 -7.33
CA ARG A 120 -7.45 -10.97 -5.95
C ARG A 120 -6.22 -10.58 -5.14
N VAL A 121 -6.40 -10.45 -3.82
CA VAL A 121 -5.39 -10.04 -2.84
C VAL A 121 -5.36 -11.08 -1.72
N THR A 122 -4.18 -11.64 -1.43
CA THR A 122 -3.99 -12.55 -0.28
C THR A 122 -3.85 -11.77 1.03
N PHE A 123 -3.93 -12.46 2.18
CA PHE A 123 -3.74 -11.81 3.48
C PHE A 123 -2.36 -11.15 3.62
N ASP A 124 -1.30 -11.83 3.21
CA ASP A 124 0.08 -11.28 3.23
C ASP A 124 0.23 -10.04 2.34
N GLN A 125 -0.42 -10.04 1.17
CA GLN A 125 -0.43 -8.88 0.28
C GLN A 125 -1.21 -7.72 0.91
N PHE A 126 -2.39 -7.99 1.49
CA PHE A 126 -3.15 -7.01 2.25
C PHE A 126 -2.31 -6.37 3.37
N LEU A 127 -1.63 -7.19 4.17
CA LEU A 127 -0.73 -6.70 5.22
C LEU A 127 0.39 -5.84 4.66
N ARG A 128 1.02 -6.25 3.55
CA ARG A 128 2.08 -5.46 2.92
C ARG A 128 1.58 -4.09 2.49
N ILE A 129 0.38 -3.97 1.94
CA ILE A 129 -0.19 -2.67 1.55
C ILE A 129 -0.53 -1.85 2.79
N VAL A 130 -1.35 -2.39 3.70
CA VAL A 130 -1.84 -1.66 4.88
C VAL A 130 -0.71 -1.24 5.79
N CYS A 131 0.19 -2.16 6.16
CA CYS A 131 1.28 -1.87 7.09
C CYS A 131 2.27 -0.87 6.51
N THR A 132 2.55 -0.92 5.21
CA THR A 132 3.46 0.04 4.57
C THR A 132 2.81 1.41 4.46
N PHE A 133 1.62 1.49 3.86
CA PHE A 133 0.95 2.76 3.57
C PHE A 133 0.52 3.49 4.85
N ALA A 134 -0.01 2.76 5.83
CA ALA A 134 -0.39 3.35 7.12
C ALA A 134 0.82 3.84 7.94
N ALA A 135 2.00 3.22 7.76
CA ALA A 135 3.22 3.56 8.47
C ALA A 135 4.11 4.58 7.74
N PHE A 136 3.72 5.09 6.57
CA PHE A 136 4.44 6.21 5.95
C PHE A 136 4.43 7.42 6.88
N SER A 137 5.62 7.99 7.08
CA SER A 137 5.79 9.39 7.49
C SER A 137 5.22 10.34 6.44
N GLU A 138 5.10 11.61 6.79
CA GLU A 138 4.60 12.63 5.86
C GLU A 138 5.44 12.71 4.57
N THR A 139 6.77 12.80 4.70
CA THR A 139 7.69 12.79 3.55
C THR A 139 7.59 11.50 2.74
N GLU A 140 7.46 10.33 3.37
CA GLU A 140 7.31 9.04 2.65
C GLU A 140 5.97 8.96 1.91
N LEU A 141 4.90 9.52 2.48
CA LEU A 141 3.60 9.61 1.82
C LEU A 141 3.68 10.49 0.58
N TRP A 142 4.27 11.68 0.71
CA TRP A 142 4.46 12.58 -0.43
C TRP A 142 5.37 11.98 -1.48
N ARG A 143 6.43 11.30 -1.07
CA ARG A 143 7.33 10.62 -2.00
C ARG A 143 6.59 9.51 -2.74
N PHE A 144 5.79 8.71 -2.05
CA PHE A 144 4.96 7.68 -2.67
C PHE A 144 4.05 8.27 -3.77
N PHE A 145 3.35 9.37 -3.49
CA PHE A 145 2.50 10.03 -4.48
C PHE A 145 3.30 10.67 -5.61
N TYR A 146 4.43 11.31 -5.28
CA TYR A 146 5.33 11.86 -6.29
C TYR A 146 5.79 10.77 -7.27
N GLU A 147 6.32 9.65 -6.78
CA GLU A 147 6.72 8.54 -7.65
C GLU A 147 5.50 7.96 -8.41
N SER A 148 4.34 7.87 -7.77
CA SER A 148 3.10 7.40 -8.41
C SER A 148 2.65 8.24 -9.61
N PHE A 149 2.85 9.56 -9.55
CA PHE A 149 2.41 10.50 -10.58
C PHE A 149 3.51 10.89 -11.57
N PHE A 150 4.77 10.82 -11.15
CA PHE A 150 5.92 11.38 -11.89
C PHE A 150 7.04 10.36 -12.22
N ALA A 151 6.95 9.09 -11.82
CA ALA A 151 8.01 8.09 -12.07
C ALA A 151 8.31 7.76 -13.56
N GLY A 152 7.52 8.26 -14.52
CA GLY A 152 7.79 8.10 -15.95
C GLY A 152 8.78 9.13 -16.53
N GLY A 153 9.31 10.06 -15.72
CA GLY A 153 10.22 11.12 -16.14
C GLY A 153 9.53 12.35 -16.75
N VAL A 154 10.31 13.39 -17.03
CA VAL A 154 9.88 14.74 -17.46
C VAL A 154 8.96 14.76 -18.68
N ALA A 155 9.17 13.85 -19.62
CA ALA A 155 8.34 13.74 -20.82
C ALA A 155 6.93 13.20 -20.54
N THR A 156 6.67 12.68 -19.33
CA THR A 156 5.40 12.09 -18.92
C THR A 156 4.81 12.78 -17.69
N VAL A 157 5.17 14.05 -17.45
CA VAL A 157 4.60 14.89 -16.37
C VAL A 157 3.09 14.84 -16.46
N ASN A 158 2.51 14.04 -15.57
CA ASN A 158 1.11 13.69 -15.60
C ASN A 158 0.37 14.55 -14.57
N ALA A 159 0.59 15.87 -14.62
CA ALA A 159 -0.17 16.83 -13.82
C ALA A 159 -1.69 16.64 -14.02
N ARG A 160 -2.09 16.21 -15.23
CA ARG A 160 -3.44 15.75 -15.55
C ARG A 160 -3.90 14.57 -14.68
N ARG A 161 -3.05 13.55 -14.45
CA ARG A 161 -3.37 12.40 -13.58
C ARG A 161 -3.48 12.79 -12.10
N LEU A 162 -2.64 13.71 -11.62
CA LEU A 162 -2.79 14.25 -10.28
C LEU A 162 -4.15 14.96 -10.15
N GLY A 163 -4.55 15.73 -11.16
CA GLY A 163 -5.89 16.31 -11.29
C GLY A 163 -7.00 15.25 -11.27
N GLU A 164 -6.88 14.19 -12.07
CA GLU A 164 -7.86 13.09 -12.11
C GLU A 164 -7.99 12.37 -10.76
N VAL A 165 -6.88 12.13 -10.06
CA VAL A 165 -6.89 11.50 -8.74
C VAL A 165 -7.53 12.39 -7.69
N LEU A 166 -7.15 13.67 -7.65
CA LEU A 166 -7.67 14.62 -6.67
C LEU A 166 -9.14 15.00 -6.96
N GLN A 167 -9.55 15.06 -8.23
CA GLN A 167 -10.95 15.16 -8.64
C GLN A 167 -11.75 13.92 -8.23
N ALA A 168 -11.23 12.73 -8.52
CA ALA A 168 -11.87 11.48 -8.12
C ALA A 168 -12.02 11.41 -6.59
N ALA A 169 -11.04 11.91 -5.85
CA ALA A 169 -11.00 12.01 -4.39
C ALA A 169 -11.86 13.15 -3.81
N GLY A 170 -12.43 14.03 -4.64
CA GLY A 170 -13.33 15.10 -4.21
C GLY A 170 -13.67 16.10 -5.31
N ASN A 171 -14.96 16.21 -5.65
CA ASN A 171 -15.45 17.11 -6.71
C ASN A 171 -15.13 18.60 -6.48
N SER A 172 -14.87 19.02 -5.25
CA SER A 172 -14.67 20.42 -4.87
C SER A 172 -13.23 20.93 -5.03
N TYR A 173 -12.25 20.06 -5.27
CA TYR A 173 -10.83 20.46 -5.34
C TYR A 173 -10.35 20.73 -6.76
N ALA A 174 -11.13 20.35 -7.78
CA ALA A 174 -10.83 20.49 -9.22
C ALA A 174 -10.23 21.87 -9.57
N HIS A 175 -10.91 22.94 -9.17
CA HIS A 175 -10.51 24.32 -9.44
C HIS A 175 -9.23 24.70 -8.69
N ASN A 176 -9.11 24.30 -7.42
CA ASN A 176 -7.93 24.59 -6.61
C ASN A 176 -6.69 23.85 -7.12
N ILE A 177 -6.85 22.63 -7.66
CA ILE A 177 -5.77 21.88 -8.32
C ILE A 177 -5.34 22.58 -9.61
N GLU A 178 -6.29 23.05 -10.41
CA GLU A 178 -6.00 23.78 -11.65
C GLU A 178 -5.23 25.08 -11.37
N VAL A 179 -5.64 25.82 -10.34
CA VAL A 179 -4.95 27.02 -9.87
C VAL A 179 -3.56 26.69 -9.30
N ALA A 180 -3.43 25.66 -8.45
CA ALA A 180 -2.15 25.22 -7.89
C ALA A 180 -1.17 24.73 -8.97
N ALA A 181 -1.66 24.04 -9.99
CA ALA A 181 -0.86 23.57 -11.13
C ALA A 181 -0.28 24.71 -11.97
N ARG A 182 -0.91 25.89 -12.00
CA ARG A 182 -0.38 27.09 -12.68
C ARG A 182 0.82 27.70 -11.96
N TYR A 183 1.00 27.41 -10.66
CA TYR A 183 2.14 27.86 -9.85
C TYR A 183 3.30 26.86 -9.82
N LEU A 184 3.13 25.66 -10.40
CA LEU A 184 4.27 24.80 -10.68
C LEU A 184 5.18 25.55 -11.66
N PRO A 185 6.49 25.64 -11.41
CA PRO A 185 7.38 26.39 -12.26
C PRO A 185 7.42 25.75 -13.66
N THR A 186 6.64 26.32 -14.57
CA THR A 186 6.73 26.07 -16.02
C THR A 186 7.98 26.73 -16.64
N ASN A 187 8.96 27.17 -15.82
CA ASN A 187 10.03 28.09 -16.21
C ASN A 187 11.44 27.50 -16.12
N ALA A 188 11.63 26.30 -16.64
CA ALA A 188 12.97 25.83 -17.00
C ALA A 188 12.88 25.13 -18.36
N PHE A 189 12.74 25.92 -19.41
CA PHE A 189 12.88 25.41 -20.77
C PHE A 189 14.37 25.16 -21.04
N SER A 190 14.74 23.93 -21.42
CA SER A 190 16.11 23.64 -21.83
C SER A 190 16.47 24.45 -23.08
N PRO A 191 17.57 25.23 -23.10
CA PRO A 191 17.95 26.05 -24.27
C PRO A 191 18.30 25.23 -25.51
N LEU A 192 18.57 23.92 -25.34
CA LEU A 192 18.94 23.00 -26.42
C LEU A 192 17.74 22.29 -27.06
N THR A 193 16.60 22.22 -26.36
CA THR A 193 15.45 21.39 -26.80
C THR A 193 14.08 22.08 -26.69
N GLY A 194 13.96 23.22 -25.99
CA GLY A 194 12.72 23.99 -25.90
C GLY A 194 11.59 23.32 -25.10
N MET A 195 11.90 22.43 -24.15
CA MET A 195 10.90 21.71 -23.31
C MET A 195 11.04 22.01 -21.80
N PRO A 196 9.94 22.00 -20.99
CA PRO A 196 10.00 22.23 -19.54
C PRO A 196 10.69 21.07 -18.80
N SER A 197 11.70 21.35 -17.96
CA SER A 197 12.54 20.36 -17.30
C SER A 197 12.12 20.06 -15.84
N SER A 198 11.55 18.87 -15.59
CA SER A 198 11.31 18.18 -14.30
C SER A 198 10.77 18.98 -13.11
N LEU A 199 9.53 18.68 -12.70
CA LEU A 199 9.12 18.87 -11.31
C LEU A 199 9.93 17.92 -10.42
N THR A 200 10.83 18.42 -9.58
CA THR A 200 11.55 17.58 -8.62
C THR A 200 10.66 17.22 -7.42
N PHE A 201 11.12 16.29 -6.57
CA PHE A 201 10.40 15.98 -5.33
C PHE A 201 10.32 17.21 -4.39
N ASP A 202 11.38 18.01 -4.33
CA ASP A 202 11.44 19.19 -3.47
C ASP A 202 10.44 20.27 -3.96
N ASP A 203 10.33 20.45 -5.28
CA ASP A 203 9.32 21.33 -5.88
C ASP A 203 7.88 20.84 -5.61
N PHE A 204 7.67 19.52 -5.64
CA PHE A 204 6.39 18.92 -5.31
C PHE A 204 6.04 19.10 -3.82
N GLU A 205 6.98 18.89 -2.91
CA GLU A 205 6.77 19.08 -1.48
C GLU A 205 6.49 20.56 -1.15
N GLU A 206 7.17 21.49 -1.84
CA GLU A 206 6.87 22.93 -1.80
C GLU A 206 5.43 23.23 -2.24
N LEU A 207 5.00 22.64 -3.36
CA LEU A 207 3.63 22.80 -3.86
C LEU A 207 2.59 22.32 -2.83
N VAL A 208 2.82 21.15 -2.24
CA VAL A 208 1.94 20.57 -1.22
C VAL A 208 1.83 21.49 -0.02
N ARG A 209 2.95 22.04 0.47
CA ARG A 209 2.98 22.93 1.63
C ARG A 209 2.28 24.26 1.38
N ARG A 210 2.36 24.79 0.15
CA ARG A 210 1.65 26.02 -0.24
C ARG A 210 0.16 25.81 -0.45
N ASN A 211 -0.26 24.60 -0.81
CA ASN A 211 -1.65 24.29 -1.18
C ASN A 211 -2.20 23.07 -0.41
N PRO A 212 -2.14 23.03 0.93
CA PRO A 212 -2.45 21.82 1.70
C PRO A 212 -3.89 21.31 1.51
N ILE A 213 -4.84 22.23 1.27
CA ILE A 213 -6.25 21.90 1.03
C ILE A 213 -6.42 21.06 -0.25
N VAL A 214 -5.63 21.33 -1.28
CA VAL A 214 -5.67 20.59 -2.57
C VAL A 214 -5.27 19.12 -2.38
N PHE A 215 -4.29 18.86 -1.52
CA PHE A 215 -3.74 17.53 -1.28
C PHE A 215 -4.38 16.81 -0.11
N PHE A 216 -5.31 17.47 0.61
CA PHE A 216 -6.02 16.89 1.74
C PHE A 216 -6.63 15.52 1.45
N PRO A 217 -7.23 15.24 0.27
CA PRO A 217 -7.77 13.92 -0.01
C PRO A 217 -6.72 12.79 0.05
N LEU A 218 -5.47 13.06 -0.32
CA LEU A 218 -4.39 12.07 -0.24
C LEU A 218 -4.01 11.74 1.21
N VAL A 219 -4.02 12.76 2.08
CA VAL A 219 -3.85 12.56 3.52
C VAL A 219 -5.05 11.81 4.11
N GLN A 220 -6.26 12.16 3.68
CA GLN A 220 -7.49 11.52 4.12
C GLN A 220 -7.52 10.03 3.77
N LEU A 221 -7.02 9.65 2.58
CA LEU A 221 -6.87 8.24 2.21
C LEU A 221 -5.98 7.49 3.22
N GLN A 222 -4.81 8.03 3.58
CA GLN A 222 -3.95 7.40 4.59
C GLN A 222 -4.65 7.30 5.94
N ARG A 223 -5.36 8.34 6.37
CA ARG A 223 -6.14 8.33 7.62
C ARG A 223 -7.26 7.29 7.61
N ASN A 224 -7.89 7.07 6.46
CA ASN A 224 -8.91 6.02 6.31
C ASN A 224 -8.26 4.63 6.48
N VAL A 225 -7.14 4.36 5.80
CA VAL A 225 -6.40 3.09 5.96
C VAL A 225 -6.01 2.87 7.43
N ARG A 226 -5.50 3.91 8.09
CA ARG A 226 -5.11 3.84 9.50
C ARG A 226 -6.31 3.57 10.41
N THR A 227 -7.42 4.29 10.22
CA THR A 227 -8.63 4.17 11.05
C THR A 227 -9.30 2.81 10.87
N ARG A 228 -9.35 2.28 9.64
CA ARG A 228 -10.03 1.03 9.31
C ARG A 228 -9.23 -0.21 9.73
N SER A 229 -7.92 -0.08 9.91
CA SER A 229 -7.03 -1.17 10.33
C SER A 229 -6.87 -1.23 11.86
N LEU A 230 -5.73 -0.81 12.41
CA LEU A 230 -5.43 -0.85 13.86
C LEU A 230 -5.70 0.49 14.58
N GLY A 231 -6.24 1.48 13.87
CA GLY A 231 -6.61 2.79 14.39
C GLY A 231 -5.51 3.84 14.23
N GLU A 232 -5.92 5.11 14.08
CA GLU A 232 -5.01 6.25 13.84
C GLU A 232 -3.91 6.36 14.90
N LYS A 233 -4.28 6.29 16.19
CA LYS A 233 -3.33 6.42 17.30
C LYS A 233 -2.24 5.35 17.26
N TYR A 234 -2.60 4.12 16.87
CA TYR A 234 -1.65 3.02 16.75
C TYR A 234 -0.61 3.32 15.66
N TRP A 235 -1.06 3.72 14.46
CA TRP A 235 -0.16 3.98 13.34
C TRP A 235 0.66 5.25 13.52
N VAL A 236 0.09 6.33 14.07
CA VAL A 236 0.86 7.53 14.43
C VAL A 236 1.97 7.20 15.42
N ARG A 237 1.71 6.31 16.40
CA ARG A 237 2.74 5.81 17.30
C ARG A 237 3.83 5.04 16.53
N LYS A 238 3.45 4.16 15.60
CA LYS A 238 4.38 3.39 14.77
C LYS A 238 5.26 4.30 13.89
N VAL A 239 4.69 5.33 13.27
CA VAL A 239 5.46 6.33 12.50
C VAL A 239 6.50 7.00 13.39
N ARG A 240 6.11 7.45 14.59
CA ARG A 240 7.05 8.08 15.54
C ARG A 240 8.17 7.13 15.98
N GLU A 241 7.85 5.85 16.18
CA GLU A 241 8.86 4.82 16.46
C GLU A 241 9.87 4.71 15.29
N GLN A 242 9.39 4.61 14.04
CA GLN A 242 10.24 4.46 12.86
C GLN A 242 11.14 5.69 12.61
N VAL A 243 10.62 6.91 12.81
CA VAL A 243 11.42 8.14 12.69
C VAL A 243 12.60 8.15 13.67
N LEU A 244 12.42 7.62 14.88
CA LEU A 244 13.49 7.54 15.87
C LEU A 244 14.50 6.42 15.60
N ILE A 245 14.11 5.35 14.89
CA ILE A 245 15.00 4.22 14.63
C ILE A 245 16.20 4.64 13.77
N LYS A 246 15.99 5.44 12.71
CA LYS A 246 17.07 5.88 11.80
C LYS A 246 18.26 6.54 12.54
N PRO A 247 18.07 7.60 13.35
CA PRO A 247 19.18 8.20 14.08
C PRO A 247 19.75 7.29 15.18
N LEU A 248 18.94 6.41 15.78
CA LEU A 248 19.44 5.44 16.76
C LEU A 248 20.38 4.41 16.12
N LEU A 249 20.03 3.89 14.94
CA LEU A 249 20.88 2.97 14.19
C LEU A 249 22.20 3.64 13.76
N ALA A 250 22.12 4.86 13.22
CA ALA A 250 23.32 5.63 12.86
C ALA A 250 24.26 5.83 14.07
N TYR A 251 23.70 6.15 15.24
CA TYR A 251 24.47 6.25 16.48
C TYR A 251 25.09 4.90 16.86
N GLN A 252 24.33 3.80 16.80
CA GLN A 252 24.83 2.46 17.13
C GLN A 252 25.98 2.03 16.22
N GLN A 253 25.90 2.30 14.92
CA GLN A 253 26.96 2.02 13.96
C GLN A 253 28.27 2.75 14.33
N LEU A 254 28.18 4.03 14.73
CA LEU A 254 29.34 4.83 15.15
C LEU A 254 29.86 4.50 16.56
N ASN A 255 29.05 3.89 17.43
CA ASN A 255 29.36 3.69 18.85
C ASN A 255 29.38 2.21 19.26
N GLN A 256 29.80 1.32 18.36
CA GLN A 256 29.97 -0.12 18.63
C GLN A 256 28.70 -0.78 19.22
N GLY A 257 27.55 -0.45 18.65
CA GLY A 257 26.24 -0.99 19.05
C GLY A 257 25.63 -0.35 20.30
N LYS A 258 26.32 0.59 20.97
CA LYS A 258 25.78 1.31 22.13
C LYS A 258 24.67 2.27 21.70
N LEU A 259 23.63 2.39 22.52
CA LEU A 259 22.56 3.37 22.33
C LEU A 259 22.88 4.67 23.08
N PRO A 260 22.40 5.83 22.60
CA PRO A 260 22.63 7.10 23.29
C PRO A 260 21.98 7.09 24.67
N LYS A 261 22.52 7.87 25.62
CA LYS A 261 21.91 8.04 26.95
C LYS A 261 20.52 8.65 26.80
N MET A 262 19.54 8.10 27.51
CA MET A 262 18.18 8.65 27.54
C MET A 262 18.15 9.97 28.31
N LYS A 263 17.36 10.93 27.83
CA LYS A 263 17.07 12.15 28.59
C LYS A 263 16.30 11.78 29.87
N VAL A 264 16.48 12.56 30.94
CA VAL A 264 15.85 12.30 32.25
C VAL A 264 14.33 12.17 32.12
N LYS A 265 13.69 13.07 31.34
CA LYS A 265 12.26 13.01 31.03
C LYS A 265 11.84 11.68 30.38
N ASP A 266 12.59 11.22 29.38
CA ASP A 266 12.27 9.95 28.69
C ASP A 266 12.47 8.75 29.62
N ARG A 267 13.47 8.80 30.50
CA ARG A 267 13.70 7.75 31.52
C ARG A 267 12.54 7.71 32.52
N ALA A 268 12.10 8.85 33.03
CA ALA A 268 10.96 8.94 33.95
C ALA A 268 9.67 8.43 33.30
N MET A 269 9.38 8.87 32.08
CA MET A 269 8.23 8.38 31.31
C MET A 269 8.33 6.88 31.05
N ASN A 270 9.53 6.36 30.77
CA ASN A 270 9.69 4.94 30.54
C ASN A 270 9.37 4.08 31.78
N ILE A 271 9.71 4.57 32.97
CA ILE A 271 9.36 3.93 34.24
C ILE A 271 7.86 4.02 34.48
N LEU A 272 7.28 5.22 34.34
CA LEU A 272 5.86 5.47 34.60
C LEU A 272 4.94 4.62 33.70
N PHE A 273 5.31 4.43 32.43
CA PHE A 273 4.54 3.67 31.45
C PHE A 273 5.06 2.23 31.26
N GLY A 274 5.89 1.72 32.18
CA GLY A 274 6.34 0.33 32.21
C GLY A 274 6.99 -0.16 30.91
N GLY A 275 7.86 0.65 30.30
CA GLY A 275 8.53 0.25 29.05
C GLY A 275 7.75 0.55 27.77
N LYS A 276 6.48 0.97 27.86
CA LYS A 276 5.56 1.09 26.70
C LYS A 276 5.62 2.46 26.00
N THR A 277 6.71 3.20 26.18
CA THR A 277 6.89 4.51 25.53
C THR A 277 7.41 4.36 24.11
N VAL A 278 7.11 5.33 23.24
CA VAL A 278 7.63 5.40 21.87
C VAL A 278 9.15 5.28 21.84
N MET A 279 9.85 6.01 22.72
CA MET A 279 11.32 5.98 22.79
C MET A 279 11.84 4.60 23.18
N ALA A 280 11.23 3.93 24.16
CA ALA A 280 11.67 2.60 24.58
C ALA A 280 11.42 1.53 23.52
N HIS A 281 10.27 1.58 22.85
CA HIS A 281 9.98 0.72 21.71
C HIS A 281 10.97 0.96 20.56
N ALA A 282 11.20 2.22 20.17
CA ALA A 282 12.16 2.56 19.12
C ALA A 282 13.58 2.07 19.44
N ARG A 283 14.05 2.20 20.69
CA ARG A 283 15.36 1.70 21.13
C ARG A 283 15.46 0.18 21.06
N THR A 284 14.41 -0.52 21.47
CA THR A 284 14.34 -1.99 21.37
C THR A 284 14.38 -2.44 19.92
N LEU A 285 13.62 -1.77 19.05
CA LEU A 285 13.59 -2.07 17.61
C LEU A 285 14.92 -1.76 16.92
N ALA A 286 15.53 -0.60 17.19
CA ALA A 286 16.84 -0.24 16.66
C ALA A 286 17.90 -1.27 17.08
N ARG A 287 17.93 -1.68 18.36
CA ARG A 287 18.85 -2.72 18.83
C ARG A 287 18.63 -4.05 18.10
N ARG A 288 17.38 -4.45 17.89
CA ARG A 288 17.06 -5.67 17.16
C ARG A 288 17.52 -5.58 15.70
N GLN A 289 17.24 -4.48 15.01
CA GLN A 289 17.64 -4.28 13.61
C GLN A 289 19.17 -4.28 13.46
N TYR A 290 19.89 -3.59 14.35
CA TYR A 290 21.35 -3.60 14.37
C TYR A 290 21.93 -5.02 14.56
N LEU A 291 21.36 -5.81 15.48
CA LEU A 291 21.79 -7.20 15.67
C LEU A 291 21.44 -8.12 14.49
N ASP A 292 20.35 -7.84 13.79
CA ASP A 292 19.97 -8.56 12.58
C ASP A 292 20.91 -8.21 11.41
N GLU A 293 21.38 -6.95 11.32
CA GLU A 293 22.40 -6.51 10.35
C GLU A 293 23.75 -7.20 10.57
N LEU A 294 24.20 -7.37 11.82
CA LEU A 294 25.45 -8.06 12.14
C LEU A 294 25.45 -9.57 11.83
N LYS A 295 24.28 -10.17 11.66
CA LYS A 295 24.13 -11.61 11.36
C LYS A 295 24.08 -11.91 9.85
N ARG A 296 24.00 -10.88 9.02
CA ARG A 296 23.99 -11.00 7.55
C ARG A 296 25.41 -10.90 7.02
#